data_AF-A0A2E4JT65-F1
#
_entry.id   AF-A0A2E4JT65-F1
#
_cell.length_a   1.000
_cell.length_b   1.000
_cell.length_c   1.000
_cell.angle_alpha   90.00
_cell.angle_beta   90.00
_cell.angle_gamma   90.00
#
_symmetry.space_group_name_H-M   'P 1'
#
loop_
_entity.id
_entity.type
_entity.pdbx_description
1 polymer ?
#
loop_
_entity_poly.entity_id
_entity_poly.type
_entity_poly.pdbx_seq_one_letter_code
_entity_poly.pdbx_strand_id
1 'polypeptide(L)'
;MATTKTQATKVAVALETGAELTAKQISARYGVKNVRAVISQLRTEGYSIFLNKRVSSFDGETYMKYRLGAPLRSVVAAGTQALRVA
;
A
#
# COMPACT_ATOMS: atom_id res chain seq x y z
N MET A 1 16.79 15.77 0.51
CA MET A 1 16.09 14.58 -0.04
C MET A 1 15.87 13.47 1.03
N ALA A 2 15.45 13.81 2.25
CA ALA A 2 15.32 12.84 3.37
C ALA A 2 13.88 12.66 3.91
N THR A 3 12.96 13.58 3.59
CA THR A 3 11.61 13.59 4.17
C THR A 3 10.68 12.55 3.55
N THR A 4 10.82 12.25 2.26
CA THR A 4 9.94 11.29 1.58
C THR A 4 10.22 9.85 2.02
N LYS A 5 11.50 9.49 2.22
CA LYS A 5 11.85 8.17 2.78
C LYS A 5 11.26 8.01 4.18
N THR A 6 11.40 9.00 5.06
CA THR A 6 10.84 8.90 6.41
C THR A 6 9.31 8.84 6.43
N GLN A 7 8.63 9.55 5.52
CA GLN A 7 7.17 9.45 5.38
C GLN A 7 6.73 8.09 4.82
N ALA A 8 7.42 7.58 3.78
CA ALA A 8 7.14 6.27 3.21
C ALA A 8 7.34 5.16 4.24
N THR A 9 8.40 5.21 5.04
CA THR A 9 8.65 4.27 6.14
C THR A 9 7.54 4.33 7.19
N LYS A 10 7.08 5.52 7.59
CA LYS A 10 5.95 5.65 8.54
C LYS A 10 4.66 5.03 8.00
N VAL A 11 4.39 5.18 6.70
CA VAL A 11 3.25 4.53 6.04
C VAL A 11 3.44 3.02 5.98
N ALA A 12 4.65 2.54 5.66
CA ALA A 12 4.97 1.11 5.64
C ALA A 12 4.72 0.47 7.01
N VAL A 13 5.28 1.04 8.09
CA VAL A 13 5.09 0.55 9.47
C VAL A 13 3.60 0.54 9.85
N ALA A 14 2.84 1.56 9.46
CA ALA A 14 1.40 1.58 9.72
C ALA A 14 0.65 0.44 8.98
N LEU A 15 1.03 0.16 7.74
CA LEU A 15 0.43 -0.94 6.97
C LEU A 15 0.87 -2.32 7.48
N GLU A 16 2.11 -2.46 7.97
CA GLU A 16 2.65 -3.69 8.58
C GLU A 16 1.96 -4.03 9.90
N THR A 17 1.62 -3.03 10.70
CA THR A 17 0.83 -3.22 11.94
C THR A 17 -0.63 -3.59 11.67
N GLY A 18 -1.02 -3.72 10.39
CA GLY A 18 -2.35 -4.14 9.97
C GLY A 18 -3.35 -2.99 9.78
N ALA A 19 -2.89 -1.73 9.80
CA ALA A 19 -3.79 -0.61 9.58
C ALA A 19 -4.34 -0.61 8.14
N GLU A 20 -5.65 -0.37 8.00
CA GLU A 20 -6.31 -0.16 6.72
C GLU A 20 -6.65 1.32 6.56
N LEU A 21 -5.90 2.02 5.72
CA LEU A 21 -5.95 3.48 5.63
C LEU A 21 -6.40 3.94 4.24
N THR A 22 -7.27 4.95 4.20
CA THR A 22 -7.63 5.62 2.95
C THR A 22 -6.53 6.60 2.52
N ALA A 23 -6.51 7.00 1.25
CA ALA A 23 -5.55 8.00 0.76
C ALA A 23 -5.63 9.32 1.56
N LYS A 24 -6.86 9.75 1.91
CA LYS A 24 -7.08 10.95 2.73
C LYS A 24 -6.46 10.80 4.13
N GLN A 25 -6.64 9.63 4.76
CA GLN A 25 -6.06 9.35 6.09
C GLN A 25 -4.53 9.31 6.05
N ILE A 26 -3.94 8.73 5.00
CA ILE A 26 -2.48 8.68 4.84
C ILE A 26 -1.90 10.10 4.67
N SER A 27 -2.54 10.91 3.82
CA SER A 27 -2.12 12.29 3.59
C SER A 27 -2.20 13.12 4.88
N ALA A 28 -3.32 13.01 5.61
CA ALA A 28 -3.55 13.75 6.86
C ALA A 28 -2.60 13.32 8.00
N ARG A 29 -2.39 12.01 8.20
CA ARG A 29 -1.59 11.49 9.33
C ARG A 29 -0.08 11.60 9.11
N TYR A 30 0.38 11.47 7.85
CA TYR A 30 1.80 11.35 7.54
C TYR A 30 2.34 12.48 6.66
N GLY A 31 1.51 13.47 6.32
CA GLY A 31 1.93 14.64 5.54
C GLY A 31 2.29 14.30 4.08
N VAL A 32 1.82 13.16 3.57
CA VAL A 32 2.14 12.69 2.23
C VAL A 32 1.31 13.46 1.20
N LYS A 33 1.98 14.25 0.36
CA LYS A 33 1.33 15.01 -0.73
C LYS A 33 0.82 14.11 -1.85
N ASN A 34 1.62 13.14 -2.27
CA ASN A 34 1.25 12.19 -3.32
C ASN A 34 1.28 10.75 -2.79
N VAL A 35 0.14 10.31 -2.25
CA VAL A 35 -0.01 8.97 -1.65
C VAL A 35 0.20 7.87 -2.69
N ARG A 36 -0.28 8.07 -3.93
CA ARG A 36 -0.11 7.07 -4.99
C ARG A 36 1.36 6.82 -5.31
N ALA A 37 2.17 7.87 -5.38
CA ALA A 37 3.61 7.74 -5.63
C ALA A 37 4.30 6.98 -4.49
N VAL A 38 3.98 7.28 -3.23
CA VAL A 38 4.55 6.58 -2.07
C VAL A 38 4.15 5.10 -2.07
N ILE A 39 2.88 4.77 -2.30
CA ILE A 39 2.45 3.36 -2.37
C ILE A 39 3.10 2.63 -3.55
N SER A 40 3.29 3.31 -4.69
CA SER A 40 4.00 2.73 -5.84
C SER A 40 5.45 2.41 -5.48
N GLN A 41 6.13 3.32 -4.80
CA GLN A 41 7.49 3.11 -4.31
C GLN A 41 7.56 1.91 -3.35
N LEU A 42 6.64 1.82 -2.38
CA LEU A 42 6.60 0.69 -1.45
C LEU A 42 6.35 -0.65 -2.18
N ARG A 43 5.52 -0.69 -3.22
CA ARG A 43 5.35 -1.91 -4.03
C ARG A 43 6.64 -2.30 -4.76
N THR A 44 7.38 -1.33 -5.29
CA THR A 44 8.68 -1.61 -5.91
C THR A 44 9.74 -2.07 -4.91
N GLU A 45 9.62 -1.69 -3.65
CA GLU A 45 10.45 -2.18 -2.54
C GLU A 45 10.07 -3.59 -2.07
N GLY A 46 8.98 -4.18 -2.59
CA GLY A 46 8.57 -5.56 -2.31
C GLY A 46 7.34 -5.68 -1.39
N TYR A 47 6.73 -4.58 -0.96
CA TYR A 47 5.53 -4.64 -0.12
C TYR A 47 4.29 -5.02 -0.94
N SER A 48 3.57 -6.06 -0.48
CA SER A 48 2.30 -6.50 -1.06
C SER A 48 1.14 -5.60 -0.61
N ILE A 49 1.03 -4.41 -1.19
CA ILE A 49 0.01 -3.41 -0.85
C ILE A 49 -1.13 -3.41 -1.87
N PHE A 50 -2.33 -3.73 -1.40
CA PHE A 50 -3.55 -3.75 -2.20
C PHE A 50 -4.43 -2.52 -1.94
N LEU A 51 -5.21 -2.15 -2.94
CA LEU A 51 -6.22 -1.10 -2.84
C LEU A 51 -7.60 -1.75 -2.91
N ASN A 52 -8.24 -1.90 -1.76
CA ASN A 52 -9.52 -2.56 -1.64
C ASN A 52 -10.65 -1.55 -1.78
N LYS A 53 -11.57 -1.79 -2.71
CA LYS A 53 -12.82 -1.05 -2.82
C LYS A 53 -13.80 -1.56 -1.76
N ARG A 54 -14.42 -0.64 -1.03
CA ARG A 54 -15.44 -0.92 -0.02
C ARG A 54 -16.61 0.03 -0.24
N VAL A 55 -17.82 -0.46 -0.01
CA VAL A 55 -19.03 0.36 -0.03
C VAL A 55 -19.36 0.71 1.41
N SER A 56 -19.64 1.99 1.67
CA SER A 56 -20.11 2.44 2.98
C SER A 56 -21.55 1.98 3.19
N SER A 57 -21.83 1.31 4.29
CA SER A 57 -23.21 0.93 4.65
C SER A 57 -24.06 2.12 5.11
N PHE A 58 -23.44 3.28 5.36
CA PHE A 58 -24.12 4.48 5.84
C PHE A 58 -24.61 5.36 4.67
N ASP A 59 -23.72 5.70 3.72
CA ASP A 59 -24.03 6.61 2.61
C ASP A 59 -24.11 5.91 1.23
N GLY A 60 -23.81 4.61 1.15
CA GLY A 60 -23.69 3.89 -0.12
C GLY A 60 -22.47 4.27 -0.97
N GLU A 61 -21.66 5.24 -0.55
CA GLU A 61 -20.48 5.66 -1.29
C GLU A 61 -19.37 4.60 -1.29
N THR A 62 -18.70 4.47 -2.44
CA THR A 62 -17.53 3.60 -2.56
C THR A 62 -16.27 4.33 -2.13
N TYR A 63 -15.58 3.80 -1.11
CA TYR A 63 -14.28 4.27 -0.69
C TYR A 63 -13.19 3.21 -0.93
N MET A 64 -11.94 3.66 -0.97
CA MET A 64 -10.80 2.78 -1.20
C MET A 64 -9.83 2.83 -0.02
N LYS A 65 -9.43 1.65 0.46
CA LYS A 65 -8.45 1.50 1.55
C LYS A 65 -7.21 0.75 1.06
N TYR A 66 -6.05 1.26 1.45
CA TYR A 66 -4.79 0.56 1.32
C TYR A 66 -4.59 -0.40 2.48
N ARG A 67 -4.14 -1.62 2.18
CA ARG A 67 -3.85 -2.66 3.16
C ARG A 67 -2.66 -3.49 2.72
N LEU A 68 -1.81 -3.90 3.67
CA LEU A 68 -0.85 -4.96 3.45
C LEU A 68 -1.58 -6.33 3.41
N GLY A 69 -1.44 -7.05 2.31
CA GLY A 69 -2.06 -8.35 2.11
C GLY A 69 -1.04 -9.46 1.90
N ALA A 70 -1.50 -10.70 2.01
CA ALA A 70 -0.75 -11.82 1.50
C ALA A 70 -0.62 -11.69 -0.03
N PRO A 71 0.58 -11.92 -0.60
CA PRO A 71 0.74 -11.92 -2.04
C PRO A 71 -0.13 -13.02 -2.67
N LEU A 72 -0.70 -12.73 -3.83
CA LEU A 72 -1.45 -13.72 -4.60
C LEU A 72 -0.52 -14.86 -5.03
N ARG A 73 -1.01 -16.11 -5.01
CA ARG A 73 -0.22 -17.28 -5.43
C ARG A 73 0.36 -17.13 -6.83
N SER A 74 -0.36 -16.47 -7.75
CA SER A 74 0.11 -16.15 -9.11
C SER A 74 1.32 -15.21 -9.12
N VAL A 75 1.33 -14.21 -8.25
CA VAL A 75 2.46 -13.27 -8.11
C VAL A 75 3.68 -14.00 -7.56
N VAL A 76 3.49 -14.88 -6.56
CA VAL A 76 4.57 -15.70 -6.01
C VAL A 76 5.14 -16.63 -7.09
N ALA A 77 4.29 -17.33 -7.84
CA ALA A 77 4.72 -18.22 -8.93
C ALA A 77 5.51 -17.46 -10.00
N ALA A 78 5.01 -16.31 -10.46
CA ALA A 78 5.69 -15.45 -11.42
C ALA A 78 7.04 -14.96 -10.89
N GLY A 79 7.11 -14.54 -9.62
CA GLY A 79 8.35 -14.16 -8.97
C GLY A 79 9.36 -15.30 -8.91
N THR A 80 8.94 -16.51 -8.51
CA THR A 80 9.83 -17.68 -8.48
C THR A 80 10.31 -18.11 -9.87
N GLN A 81 9.47 -17.96 -10.90
CA GLN A 81 9.86 -18.25 -12.28
C GLN A 81 10.86 -17.23 -12.80
N ALA A 82 10.64 -15.93 -12.55
CA ALA A 82 11.56 -14.88 -12.95
C ALA A 82 12.94 -15.03 -12.27
N LEU A 83 12.95 -15.32 -10.97
CA LEU A 83 14.19 -15.52 -10.20
C LEU A 83 14.93 -16.82 -10.54
N ARG A 84 14.24 -17.83 -11.09
CA ARG A 84 14.86 -19.08 -11.52
C ARG A 84 15.62 -18.93 -12.84
N VAL A 85 15.21 -17.99 -13.68
CA VAL A 85 15.77 -17.75 -15.02
C VAL A 85 16.87 -16.68 -15.02
N ALA A 86 16.91 -15.84 -13.98
CA ALA A 86 17.93 -14.82 -13.75
C ALA A 86 19.25 -15.44 -13.27
#